data_AF-A0A7I9V445-F1
#
_entry.id   AF-A0A7I9V445-F1
#
_cell.length_a   1.000
_cell.length_b   1.000
_cell.length_c   1.000
_cell.angle_alpha   90.00
_cell.angle_beta   90.00
_cell.angle_gamma   90.00
#
_symmetry.space_group_name_H-M   'P 1'
#
loop_
_entity.id
_entity.type
_entity.pdbx_description
1 polymer ?
#
loop_
_entity_poly.entity_id
_entity_poly.type
_entity_poly.pdbx_seq_one_letter_code
_entity_poly.pdbx_strand_id
1 'polypeptide(L)'
;MAPLANLVDVQARLGRPLTTDEETQAAGLLVEASASARAWMACADDPDPVPDDVSLVVSRMVARVLSAPASPPQMQHLDQFSRSAGVYSQSGTYTEGATSGSPWLTKDDKRILRRYGCRGRAWSFDTR
;
A
#
# COMPACT_ATOMS: atom_id res chain seq x y z
N MET A 1 -14.37 7.67 -7.20
CA MET A 1 -13.03 7.63 -7.84
C MET A 1 -12.77 6.19 -8.25
N ALA A 2 -12.34 5.92 -9.49
CA ALA A 2 -12.14 4.55 -9.95
C ALA A 2 -10.90 3.92 -9.29
N PRO A 3 -10.93 2.65 -8.88
CA PRO A 3 -9.76 1.98 -8.35
C PRO A 3 -8.75 1.65 -9.47
N LEU A 4 -7.45 1.71 -9.16
CA LEU A 4 -6.33 1.42 -10.07
C LEU A 4 -5.98 -0.09 -10.13
N ALA A 5 -6.66 -0.91 -9.34
CA ALA A 5 -6.59 -2.36 -9.35
C ALA A 5 -7.99 -2.93 -9.11
N ASN A 6 -8.20 -4.21 -9.43
CA ASN A 6 -9.48 -4.89 -9.26
C ASN A 6 -9.40 -6.01 -8.19
N LEU A 7 -10.54 -6.63 -7.88
CA LEU A 7 -10.62 -7.71 -6.88
C LEU A 7 -9.83 -8.97 -7.29
N VAL A 8 -9.75 -9.26 -8.59
CA VAL A 8 -8.98 -10.42 -9.10
C VAL A 8 -7.49 -10.23 -8.84
N ASP A 9 -6.98 -9.00 -8.96
CA ASP A 9 -5.58 -8.69 -8.63
C ASP A 9 -5.30 -8.97 -7.15
N VAL A 10 -6.23 -8.58 -6.26
CA VAL A 10 -6.13 -8.82 -4.81
C VAL A 10 -6.15 -10.32 -4.50
N GLN A 11 -7.08 -11.07 -5.10
CA GLN A 11 -7.15 -12.54 -4.94
C GLN A 11 -5.87 -13.22 -5.42
N ALA A 12 -5.32 -12.78 -6.56
CA ALA A 12 -4.05 -13.29 -7.08
C ALA A 12 -2.87 -12.99 -6.13
N ARG A 13 -2.92 -11.91 -5.35
CA ARG A 13 -1.90 -11.61 -4.32
C ARG A 13 -2.08 -12.45 -3.06
N LEU A 14 -3.32 -12.72 -2.66
CA LEU A 14 -3.63 -13.55 -1.50
C LEU A 14 -3.43 -15.04 -1.76
N GLY A 15 -3.48 -15.47 -3.03
CA GLY A 15 -3.40 -16.88 -3.41
C GLY A 15 -4.65 -17.68 -3.03
N ARG A 16 -5.73 -17.00 -2.66
CA ARG A 16 -7.03 -17.58 -2.31
C ARG A 16 -8.17 -16.65 -2.75
N PRO A 17 -9.38 -17.19 -3.00
CA PRO A 17 -10.56 -16.36 -3.18
C PRO A 17 -10.85 -15.53 -1.92
N LEU A 18 -11.43 -14.35 -2.13
CA LEU A 18 -11.95 -13.48 -1.06
C LEU A 18 -13.27 -14.07 -0.53
N THR A 19 -13.52 -13.92 0.76
CA THR A 19 -14.85 -14.14 1.33
C THR A 19 -15.77 -12.95 1.02
N THR A 20 -17.09 -13.10 1.18
CA THR A 20 -18.06 -12.01 0.96
C THR A 20 -17.77 -10.76 1.80
N ASP A 21 -17.34 -10.96 3.05
CA ASP A 21 -16.95 -9.86 3.94
C ASP A 21 -15.66 -9.17 3.46
N GLU A 22 -14.67 -9.96 3.04
CA GLU A 22 -13.41 -9.46 2.50
C GLU A 22 -13.61 -8.73 1.16
N GLU A 23 -14.53 -9.17 0.30
CA GLU A 23 -14.88 -8.46 -0.94
C GLU A 23 -15.43 -7.06 -0.67
N THR A 24 -16.33 -6.95 0.30
CA THR A 24 -16.92 -5.68 0.72
C THR A 24 -15.86 -4.73 1.28
N GLN A 25 -14.96 -5.26 2.12
CA GLN A 25 -13.83 -4.48 2.65
C GLN A 25 -12.83 -4.09 1.56
N ALA A 26 -12.46 -5.02 0.68
CA ALA A 26 -11.51 -4.81 -0.39
C ALA A 26 -11.96 -3.70 -1.35
N ALA A 27 -13.27 -3.59 -1.63
CA ALA A 27 -13.82 -2.52 -2.45
C ALA A 27 -13.50 -1.12 -1.89
N GLY A 28 -13.67 -0.90 -0.58
CA GLY A 28 -13.30 0.35 0.08
C GLY A 28 -11.79 0.58 0.11
N LEU A 29 -11.03 -0.45 0.49
CA LEU A 29 -9.56 -0.39 0.57
C LEU A 29 -8.92 -0.10 -0.79
N LEU A 30 -9.47 -0.61 -1.89
CA LEU A 30 -8.97 -0.33 -3.23
C LEU A 30 -9.08 1.16 -3.59
N VAL A 31 -10.15 1.83 -3.15
CA VAL A 31 -10.32 3.28 -3.37
C VAL A 31 -9.26 4.07 -2.59
N GLU A 32 -9.07 3.75 -1.31
CA GLU A 32 -8.09 4.39 -0.44
C GLU A 32 -6.64 4.14 -0.90
N ALA A 33 -6.33 2.90 -1.27
CA ALA A 33 -5.02 2.52 -1.79
C ALA A 33 -4.72 3.25 -3.10
N SER A 34 -5.71 3.37 -3.98
CA SER A 34 -5.57 4.09 -5.24
C SER A 34 -5.40 5.59 -5.00
N ALA A 35 -6.11 6.18 -4.03
CA ALA A 35 -5.92 7.58 -3.64
C ALA A 35 -4.49 7.83 -3.11
N SER A 36 -3.97 6.93 -2.27
CA SER A 36 -2.60 6.99 -1.76
C SER A 36 -1.55 6.87 -2.88
N ALA A 37 -1.75 5.96 -3.83
CA ALA A 37 -0.87 5.80 -4.99
C ALA A 37 -0.88 7.04 -5.90
N ARG A 38 -2.06 7.63 -6.18
CA ARG A 38 -2.20 8.88 -6.94
C ARG A 38 -1.51 10.05 -6.23
N ALA A 39 -1.77 10.23 -4.94
CA ALA A 39 -1.14 11.27 -4.14
C ALA A 39 0.40 11.12 -4.15
N TRP A 40 0.89 9.88 -4.12
CA TRP A 40 2.32 9.63 -4.27
C TRP A 40 2.82 10.01 -5.67
N MET A 41 2.15 9.57 -6.74
CA MET A 41 2.60 9.83 -8.11
C MET A 41 2.51 11.33 -8.46
N ALA A 42 1.59 12.05 -7.82
CA ALA A 42 1.34 13.48 -8.02
C ALA A 42 1.08 13.83 -9.49
N CYS A 43 0.38 12.95 -10.21
CA CYS A 43 -0.09 13.19 -11.57
C CYS A 43 -1.47 13.85 -11.53
N ALA A 44 -1.74 14.71 -12.52
CA ALA A 44 -3.06 15.35 -12.67
C ALA A 44 -4.12 14.34 -13.13
N ASP A 45 -3.72 13.42 -14.01
CA ASP A 45 -4.57 12.40 -14.60
C ASP A 45 -4.07 11.00 -14.25
N ASP A 46 -4.98 10.05 -14.32
CA ASP A 46 -4.67 8.63 -14.18
C ASP A 46 -4.01 8.09 -15.46
N PRO A 47 -3.07 7.14 -15.34
CA PRO A 47 -2.52 6.50 -16.52
C PRO A 47 -3.58 5.62 -17.19
N ASP A 48 -3.79 5.80 -18.49
CA ASP A 48 -4.73 5.03 -19.31
C ASP A 48 -3.98 4.42 -20.52
N PRO A 49 -3.83 3.08 -20.60
CA PRO A 49 -4.28 2.08 -19.62
C PRO A 49 -3.47 2.14 -18.32
N VAL A 50 -4.06 1.67 -17.21
CA VAL A 50 -3.35 1.56 -15.92
C VAL A 50 -2.23 0.52 -16.05
N PRO A 51 -0.96 0.89 -15.82
CA PRO A 51 0.16 -0.04 -15.95
C PRO A 51 0.11 -1.16 -14.90
N ASP A 52 0.52 -2.36 -15.29
CA ASP A 52 0.52 -3.55 -14.42
C ASP A 52 1.27 -3.35 -13.10
N ASP A 53 2.33 -2.54 -13.09
CA ASP A 53 3.07 -2.28 -11.85
C ASP A 53 2.31 -1.36 -10.88
N VAL A 54 1.44 -0.49 -11.39
CA VAL A 54 0.58 0.37 -10.57
C VAL A 54 -0.53 -0.48 -9.94
N SER A 55 -1.17 -1.35 -10.73
CA SER A 55 -2.17 -2.28 -10.21
C SER A 55 -1.55 -3.29 -9.24
N LEU A 56 -0.32 -3.74 -9.48
CA LEU A 56 0.47 -4.58 -8.56
C LEU A 56 0.66 -3.91 -7.19
N VAL A 57 1.06 -2.64 -7.17
CA VAL A 57 1.28 -1.91 -5.91
C VAL A 57 -0.02 -1.75 -5.15
N VAL A 58 -1.10 -1.31 -5.83
CA VAL A 58 -2.40 -1.08 -5.19
C VAL A 58 -2.99 -2.38 -4.65
N SER A 59 -2.97 -3.47 -5.43
CA SER A 59 -3.43 -4.79 -4.96
C SER A 59 -2.61 -5.33 -3.80
N ARG A 60 -1.28 -5.12 -3.80
CA ARG A 60 -0.40 -5.51 -2.69
C ARG A 60 -0.69 -4.73 -1.41
N MET A 61 -1.02 -3.43 -1.50
CA MET A 61 -1.41 -2.63 -0.34
C MET A 61 -2.68 -3.20 0.32
N VAL A 62 -3.70 -3.52 -0.48
CA VAL A 62 -4.96 -4.09 0.02
C VAL A 62 -4.75 -5.50 0.58
N ALA A 63 -4.04 -6.37 -0.14
CA ALA A 63 -3.74 -7.72 0.32
C ALA A 63 -2.98 -7.73 1.66
N ARG A 64 -2.09 -6.75 1.87
CA ARG A 64 -1.35 -6.58 3.13
C ARG A 64 -2.26 -6.19 4.29
N VAL A 65 -3.25 -5.33 4.06
CA VAL A 65 -4.25 -4.97 5.07
C VAL A 65 -5.09 -6.19 5.44
N LEU A 66 -5.60 -6.93 4.44
CA LEU A 66 -6.42 -8.12 4.68
C LEU A 66 -5.64 -9.28 5.35
N SER A 67 -4.32 -9.31 5.15
CA SER A 67 -3.45 -10.31 5.78
C SER A 67 -2.85 -9.85 7.10
N ALA A 68 -3.05 -8.59 7.50
CA ALA A 68 -2.56 -8.08 8.76
C ALA A 68 -3.31 -8.80 9.89
N PRO A 69 -2.61 -9.40 10.88
CA PRO A 69 -3.28 -9.97 12.03
C PRO A 69 -4.04 -8.83 12.72
N ALA A 70 -5.29 -9.10 13.15
CA ALA A 70 -6.00 -8.19 14.03
C ALA A 70 -5.13 -7.98 15.28
N SER A 71 -4.47 -6.82 15.37
CA SER A 71 -3.63 -6.51 16.52
C SER A 71 -4.48 -6.62 17.78
N PRO A 72 -4.06 -7.41 18.79
CA PRO A 72 -4.70 -7.39 20.09
C PRO A 72 -4.80 -5.93 20.57
N PRO A 73 -5.88 -5.52 21.28
CA PRO A 73 -6.05 -4.14 21.72
C PRO A 73 -4.84 -3.58 22.49
N GLN A 74 -4.01 -4.44 23.09
CA GLN A 74 -2.77 -4.03 23.76
C GLN A 74 -1.60 -3.65 22.81
N MET A 75 -1.70 -3.90 21.51
CA MET A 75 -0.62 -3.66 20.51
C MET A 75 -0.94 -2.55 19.49
N GLN A 76 -2.12 -1.94 19.57
CA GLN A 76 -2.61 -0.94 18.60
C GLN A 76 -1.83 0.40 18.62
N HIS A 77 -0.90 0.55 19.57
CA HIS A 77 -0.05 1.76 19.74
C HIS A 77 1.46 1.46 19.78
N LEU A 78 1.90 0.27 19.36
CA LEU A 78 3.33 -0.04 19.28
C LEU A 78 3.85 0.24 17.87
N ASP A 79 4.78 1.20 17.74
CA ASP A 79 5.57 1.43 16.53
C ASP A 79 6.71 0.40 16.35
N GLN A 80 7.06 -0.27 17.46
CA GLN A 80 8.08 -1.31 17.51
C GLN A 80 7.62 -2.45 18.39
N PHE A 81 7.85 -3.68 17.93
CA PHE A 81 7.71 -4.86 18.73
C PHE A 81 9.05 -5.52 18.93
N SER A 82 9.53 -5.46 20.17
CA SER A 82 10.67 -6.24 20.64
C SER A 82 10.14 -7.47 21.35
N ARG A 83 10.20 -8.64 20.70
CA ARG A 83 10.03 -9.93 21.39
C ARG A 83 11.41 -10.39 21.84
N SER A 84 11.69 -10.24 23.12
CA SER A 84 12.82 -10.88 23.79
C SER A 84 12.37 -12.25 24.30
N ALA A 85 12.82 -13.33 23.65
CA ALA A 85 12.67 -14.68 24.14
C ALA A 85 14.08 -15.20 24.49
N GLY A 86 14.63 -14.69 25.60
CA GLY A 86 15.98 -15.05 26.06
C GLY A 86 17.07 -14.65 25.06
N VAL A 87 17.92 -15.61 24.67
CA VAL A 87 19.12 -15.38 23.81
C VAL A 87 18.75 -14.97 22.37
N TYR A 88 17.48 -15.06 21.98
CA TYR A 88 16.99 -14.61 20.70
C TYR A 88 16.10 -13.38 20.89
N SER A 89 16.61 -12.23 20.44
CA SER A 89 15.82 -11.01 20.29
C SER A 89 15.37 -10.88 18.83
N GLN A 90 14.07 -10.73 18.61
CA GLN A 90 13.53 -10.27 17.33
C GLN A 90 12.89 -8.90 17.55
N SER A 91 13.51 -7.87 16.99
CA SER A 91 12.94 -6.53 16.88
C SER A 91 12.34 -6.35 15.48
N GLY A 92 11.04 -6.09 15.43
CA GLY A 92 10.33 -5.68 14.22
C GLY A 92 9.79 -4.27 14.41
N THR A 93 10.04 -3.37 13.46
CA THR A 93 9.35 -2.07 13.39
C THR A 93 8.04 -2.26 12.65
N TYR A 94 6.94 -1.76 13.20
CA TYR A 94 5.70 -1.63 12.45
C TYR A 94 5.82 -0.36 11.59
N THR A 95 5.64 -0.49 10.29
CA THR A 95 5.58 0.68 9.41
C THR A 95 4.24 1.40 9.62
N GLU A 96 4.32 2.72 9.79
CA GLU A 96 3.19 3.67 9.89
C GLU A 96 2.01 3.27 8.97
N GLY A 97 0.83 3.04 9.57
CA GLY A 97 -0.39 2.57 8.88
C GLY A 97 -0.76 1.10 9.09
N ALA A 98 0.16 0.26 9.60
CA ALA A 98 -0.13 -1.15 9.90
C ALA A 98 -1.15 -1.35 11.04
N THR A 99 -1.31 -0.35 11.93
CA THR A 99 -2.21 -0.39 13.09
C THR A 99 -3.58 0.24 12.84
N SER A 100 -3.74 1.08 11.80
CA SER A 100 -4.99 1.82 11.54
C SER A 100 -5.98 1.09 10.62
N GLY A 101 -5.60 -0.07 10.06
CA GLY A 101 -6.42 -0.82 9.11
C GLY A 101 -6.52 -0.18 7.72
N SER A 102 -5.85 0.94 7.48
CA SER A 102 -5.83 1.62 6.17
C SER A 102 -4.66 1.13 5.32
N PRO A 103 -4.79 1.11 3.98
CA PRO A 103 -3.70 0.72 3.09
C PRO A 103 -2.52 1.71 3.14
N TRP A 104 -1.28 1.21 3.22
CA TRP A 104 -0.08 2.05 3.27
C TRP A 104 0.98 1.65 2.22
N LEU A 105 1.72 2.66 1.77
CA LEU A 105 2.82 2.49 0.80
C LEU A 105 4.13 2.12 1.51
N THR A 106 4.71 0.97 1.17
CA THR A 106 6.07 0.62 1.64
C THR A 106 7.15 1.31 0.82
N LYS A 107 8.40 1.23 1.30
CA LYS A 107 9.56 1.74 0.55
C LYS A 107 9.72 1.06 -0.81
N ASP A 108 9.41 -0.24 -0.92
CA ASP A 108 9.45 -0.97 -2.19
C ASP A 108 8.36 -0.48 -3.15
N ASP A 109 7.13 -0.34 -2.66
CA ASP A 109 5.99 0.17 -3.43
C ASP A 109 6.30 1.58 -3.98
N LYS A 110 6.86 2.46 -3.15
CA LYS A 110 7.32 3.80 -3.57
C LYS A 110 8.43 3.75 -4.61
N ARG A 111 9.32 2.76 -4.56
CA ARG A 111 10.38 2.56 -5.57
C ARG A 111 9.79 2.16 -6.91
N ILE A 112 8.79 1.28 -6.93
CA ILE A 112 8.07 0.87 -8.15
C ILE A 112 7.31 2.06 -8.73
N LEU A 113 6.52 2.77 -7.92
CA LEU A 113 5.75 3.93 -8.34
C LEU A 113 6.63 5.11 -8.80
N ARG A 114 7.91 5.14 -8.41
CA ARG A 114 8.80 6.27 -8.71
C ARG A 114 8.93 6.60 -10.18
N ARG A 115 8.88 5.59 -11.05
CA ARG A 115 8.98 5.81 -12.49
C ARG A 115 7.71 6.39 -13.12
N TYR A 116 6.59 6.32 -12.41
CA TYR A 116 5.29 6.79 -12.86
C TYR A 116 4.91 8.15 -12.24
N GLY A 117 5.77 8.72 -11.39
CA GLY A 117 5.50 10.00 -10.76
C GLY A 117 5.66 11.17 -11.73
N CYS A 118 4.72 12.13 -11.67
CA CYS A 118 4.74 13.38 -12.44
C CYS A 118 5.38 14.55 -11.67
N ARG A 119 6.08 14.25 -10.57
CA ARG A 119 6.75 15.24 -9.72
C ARG A 119 7.75 16.04 -10.58
N GLY A 120 7.53 17.36 -10.65
CA GLY A 120 8.17 18.27 -11.60
C GLY A 120 9.64 17.95 -11.85
N ARG A 121 9.99 17.69 -13.12
CA ARG A 121 11.39 17.64 -13.54
C ARG A 121 11.99 19.01 -13.21
N ALA A 122 13.10 19.04 -12.47
CA ALA A 122 13.89 20.25 -12.31
C ALA A 122 14.49 20.60 -13.69
N TRP A 123 14.12 21.75 -14.24
CA TRP A 123 14.75 22.29 -15.43
C TRP A 123 15.72 23.37 -15.00
N SER A 124 16.99 23.20 -15.35
CA SER A 124 17.97 24.27 -15.26
C SER A 124 17.56 25.34 -16.27
N PHE A 125 17.27 26.56 -15.80
CA PHE A 125 17.17 27.73 -16.67
C PHE A 125 18.47 28.51 -16.53
N ASP A 126 19.07 28.85 -17.67
CA ASP A 126 20.30 29.64 -17.73
C ASP A 126 19.95 31.10 -17.43
N THR A 127 20.43 31.63 -16.31
CA THR A 127 20.29 33.05 -15.96
C THR A 127 21.48 33.81 -16.53
N ARG A 128 21.29 34.38 -17.73
CA ARG A 128 22.23 35.27 -18.41
C ARG A 128 22.01 36.73 -18.06
#